data_AF-A0A7S2LA31-F1
#
_entry.id   AF-A0A7S2LA31-F1
#
_cell.length_a   1.000
_cell.length_b   1.000
_cell.length_c   1.000
_cell.angle_alpha   90.00
_cell.angle_beta   90.00
_cell.angle_gamma   90.00
#
_symmetry.space_group_name_H-M   'P 1'
#
loop_
_entity.id
_entity.type
_entity.pdbx_description
1 polymer ?
#
loop_
_entity_poly.entity_id
_entity_poly.type
_entity_poly.pdbx_seq_one_letter_code
_entity_poly.pdbx_strand_id
1 'polypeptide(L)'
;AAAYCVQLRSGRTWVAHAGDSRVVLGDLGSGEVVFSTEEHKPHDQGEAERLERRGAQVISRSYEDGELVSRVFVPGTGAPGLAMSRSLGDGCLKPYGVVAAPNVREVSALWQACDAPIAVLATDGLFDTISTRETAAAL
;
A
#
# COMPACT_ATOMS: atom_id res chain seq x y z
N ALA A 1 6.01 0.70 -4.05
CA ALA A 1 7.20 1.02 -3.21
C ALA A 1 6.78 1.37 -1.79
N ALA A 2 6.81 0.41 -0.86
CA ALA A 2 6.67 0.72 0.57
C ALA A 2 8.02 1.18 1.16
N ALA A 3 7.98 2.13 2.10
CA ALA A 3 9.17 2.65 2.78
C ALA A 3 8.90 2.79 4.29
N TYR A 4 9.20 1.76 5.07
CA TYR A 4 9.02 1.79 6.52
C TYR A 4 10.20 2.50 7.20
N CYS A 5 9.93 3.36 8.18
CA CYS A 5 10.96 4.09 8.91
C CYS A 5 10.67 4.10 10.41
N VAL A 6 11.44 3.31 11.17
CA VAL A 6 11.39 3.35 12.64
C VAL A 6 12.47 4.27 13.16
N GLN A 7 12.07 5.34 13.86
CA GLN A 7 13.02 6.19 14.58
C GLN A 7 13.16 5.71 16.03
N LEU A 8 13.93 4.64 16.21
CA LEU A 8 14.09 3.97 17.51
C LEU A 8 14.67 4.89 18.60
N ARG A 9 15.42 5.94 18.25
CA ARG A 9 16.09 6.81 19.23
C ARG A 9 15.17 7.74 20.02
N SER A 10 13.96 8.03 19.52
CA SER A 10 13.00 8.91 20.18
C SER A 10 11.76 8.17 20.71
N GLY A 11 11.74 6.83 20.61
CA GLY A 11 10.55 6.02 20.89
C GLY A 11 9.38 6.28 19.92
N ARG A 12 9.64 6.92 18.77
CA ARG A 12 8.62 7.25 17.77
C ARG A 12 8.72 6.32 16.58
N THR A 13 7.60 5.74 16.20
CA THR A 13 7.51 4.78 15.10
C THR A 13 6.63 5.34 14.00
N TRP A 14 7.12 5.31 12.76
CA TRP A 14 6.40 5.82 11.61
C TRP A 14 6.33 4.79 10.49
N VAL A 15 5.22 4.82 9.76
CA VAL A 15 5.03 4.05 8.54
C VAL A 15 4.82 5.03 7.40
N ALA A 16 5.57 4.90 6.31
CA ALA A 16 5.32 5.61 5.06
C ALA A 16 5.19 4.58 3.92
N HIS A 17 4.21 4.74 3.05
CA HIS A 17 4.06 3.82 1.92
C HIS A 17 3.46 4.50 0.69
N ALA A 18 3.88 4.05 -0.50
CA ALA A 18 3.37 4.50 -1.80
C ALA A 18 3.32 3.32 -2.78
N GLY A 19 2.12 2.91 -3.16
CA GLY A 19 1.88 1.76 -4.02
C GLY A 19 1.12 0.65 -3.31
N ASP A 20 1.35 -0.59 -3.73
CA ASP A 20 0.63 -1.82 -3.33
C ASP A 20 1.46 -2.79 -2.48
N SER A 21 2.71 -2.45 -2.17
CA SER A 21 3.45 -3.14 -1.10
C SER A 21 2.84 -2.77 0.27
N ARG A 22 2.78 -3.71 1.21
CA ARG A 22 2.17 -3.47 2.53
C ARG A 22 3.19 -3.51 3.66
N VAL A 23 2.87 -2.77 4.73
CA VAL A 23 3.52 -2.88 6.03
C VAL A 23 2.49 -3.38 7.03
N VAL A 24 2.82 -4.46 7.72
CA VAL A 24 1.98 -5.11 8.73
C VAL A 24 2.70 -5.03 10.07
N LEU A 25 2.05 -4.46 11.08
CA LEU A 25 2.52 -4.49 12.47
C LEU A 25 1.71 -5.54 13.22
N GLY A 26 2.41 -6.47 13.85
CA GLY A 26 1.83 -7.48 14.71
C GLY A 26 2.46 -7.48 16.10
N ASP A 27 1.81 -8.21 17.00
CA ASP A 27 2.32 -8.51 18.33
C ASP A 27 2.47 -10.02 18.47
N LEU A 28 3.71 -10.52 18.58
CA LEU A 28 3.98 -11.95 18.73
C LEU A 28 3.51 -12.50 20.09
N GLY A 29 3.34 -11.64 21.09
CA GLY A 29 2.82 -12.07 22.40
C GLY A 29 1.36 -12.50 22.33
N SER A 30 0.56 -11.78 21.54
CA SER A 30 -0.88 -12.06 21.34
C SER A 30 -1.19 -12.79 20.03
N GLY A 31 -0.30 -12.77 19.05
CA GLY A 31 -0.51 -13.28 17.69
C GLY A 31 -1.41 -12.38 16.83
N GLU A 32 -1.70 -11.16 17.29
CA GLU A 32 -2.64 -10.25 16.64
C GLU A 32 -1.95 -9.25 15.70
N VAL A 33 -2.67 -8.87 14.64
CA VAL A 33 -2.27 -7.77 13.76
C VAL A 33 -2.84 -6.48 14.33
N VAL A 34 -1.97 -5.54 14.67
CA VAL A 34 -2.36 -4.26 15.30
C VAL A 34 -2.43 -3.10 14.30
N PHE A 35 -1.78 -3.23 13.14
CA PHE A 35 -1.85 -2.24 12.06
C PHE A 35 -1.47 -2.84 10.70
N SER A 36 -2.10 -2.36 9.63
CA SER A 36 -1.70 -2.65 8.25
C SER A 36 -1.89 -1.41 7.39
N THR A 37 -0.98 -1.17 6.44
CA THR A 37 -1.22 -0.16 5.40
C THR A 37 -2.25 -0.64 4.40
N GLU A 38 -3.09 0.27 3.93
CA GLU A 38 -3.99 0.06 2.80
C GLU A 38 -3.21 0.15 1.49
N GLU A 39 -3.58 -0.60 0.47
CA GLU A 39 -2.94 -0.45 -0.84
C GLU A 39 -3.41 0.83 -1.53
N HIS A 40 -2.61 1.36 -2.46
CA HIS A 40 -3.04 2.48 -3.31
C HIS A 40 -3.48 1.97 -4.67
N LYS A 41 -4.69 1.44 -4.76
CA LYS A 41 -5.28 0.98 -6.02
C LYS A 41 -5.90 2.13 -6.80
N PRO A 42 -5.87 2.09 -8.14
CA PRO A 42 -6.50 3.11 -8.97
C PRO A 42 -8.02 3.28 -8.76
N HIS A 43 -8.71 2.24 -8.27
CA HIS A 43 -10.15 2.29 -8.01
C HIS A 43 -10.53 2.79 -6.60
N ASP A 44 -9.56 3.00 -5.71
CA ASP A 44 -9.85 3.53 -4.36
C ASP A 44 -10.37 4.96 -4.49
N GLN A 45 -11.45 5.29 -3.77
CA GLN A 45 -12.21 6.53 -3.98
C GLN A 45 -11.34 7.79 -4.12
N GLY A 46 -10.47 8.07 -3.15
CA GLY A 46 -9.61 9.25 -3.17
C GLY A 46 -8.51 9.22 -4.24
N GLU A 47 -8.08 8.02 -4.64
CA GLU A 47 -7.11 7.83 -5.71
C GLU A 47 -7.78 7.99 -7.08
N ALA A 48 -8.96 7.39 -7.27
CA ALA A 48 -9.80 7.51 -8.47
C ALA A 48 -10.18 8.96 -8.74
N GLU A 49 -10.70 9.68 -7.74
CA GLU A 49 -11.05 11.11 -7.85
C GLU A 49 -9.85 11.97 -8.25
N ARG A 50 -8.63 11.62 -7.82
CA ARG A 50 -7.40 12.32 -8.20
C ARG A 50 -7.01 12.02 -9.65
N LEU A 51 -7.07 10.75 -10.05
CA LEU A 51 -6.74 10.29 -11.40
C LEU A 51 -7.72 10.87 -12.44
N GLU A 52 -9.02 10.83 -12.15
CA GLU A 52 -10.08 11.38 -13.00
C GLU A 52 -9.92 12.88 -13.22
N ARG A 53 -9.69 13.65 -12.15
CA ARG A 53 -9.44 15.09 -12.24
C ARG A 53 -8.21 15.46 -13.08
N ARG A 54 -7.27 14.52 -13.24
CA ARG A 54 -6.05 14.69 -14.04
C ARG A 54 -6.19 14.07 -15.43
N GLY A 55 -7.36 13.57 -15.80
CA GLY A 55 -7.64 13.00 -17.12
C GLY A 55 -6.89 11.68 -17.36
N ALA A 56 -6.62 10.90 -16.30
CA ALA A 56 -6.06 9.57 -16.46
C ALA A 56 -7.04 8.64 -17.16
N GLN A 57 -6.51 7.67 -17.90
CA GLN A 57 -7.29 6.53 -18.34
C GLN A 57 -7.14 5.41 -17.30
N VAL A 58 -8.22 5.11 -16.57
CA VAL A 58 -8.26 3.98 -15.64
C VAL A 58 -9.15 2.89 -16.23
N ILE A 59 -8.63 1.67 -16.31
CA ILE A 59 -9.41 0.50 -16.74
C ILE A 59 -9.51 -0.44 -15.55
N SER A 60 -10.74 -0.75 -15.15
CA SER A 60 -11.05 -1.68 -14.07
C SER A 60 -11.76 -2.91 -14.62
N ARG A 61 -11.40 -4.09 -14.10
CA ARG A 61 -11.99 -5.38 -14.45
C ARG A 61 -12.26 -6.17 -13.17
N SER A 62 -13.50 -6.64 -13.03
CA SER A 62 -13.88 -7.60 -12.00
C SER A 62 -13.73 -9.02 -12.53
N TYR A 63 -13.25 -9.92 -11.69
CA TYR A 63 -13.09 -11.35 -11.97
C TYR A 63 -14.15 -12.17 -11.21
N GLU A 64 -14.32 -13.44 -11.60
CA GLU A 64 -15.37 -14.33 -11.06
C GLU A 64 -15.17 -14.66 -9.57
N ASP A 65 -13.93 -14.58 -9.09
CA ASP A 65 -13.54 -14.75 -7.68
C ASP A 65 -13.81 -13.49 -6.83
N GLY A 66 -14.31 -12.42 -7.43
CA GLY A 66 -14.59 -11.14 -6.77
C GLY A 66 -13.41 -10.17 -6.76
N GLU A 67 -12.26 -10.53 -7.34
CA GLU A 67 -11.12 -9.63 -7.44
C GLU A 67 -11.43 -8.44 -8.37
N LEU A 68 -11.11 -7.23 -7.92
CA LEU A 68 -11.18 -6.01 -8.73
C LEU A 68 -9.77 -5.53 -9.07
N VAL A 69 -9.38 -5.71 -10.33
CA VAL A 69 -8.09 -5.22 -10.85
C VAL A 69 -8.31 -3.92 -11.60
N SER A 70 -7.54 -2.89 -11.25
CA SER A 70 -7.58 -1.60 -11.95
C SER A 70 -6.18 -1.14 -12.34
N ARG A 71 -6.04 -0.59 -13.55
CA ARG A 71 -4.76 -0.10 -14.07
C ARG A 71 -4.86 1.32 -14.63
N VAL A 72 -3.82 2.12 -14.40
CA VAL A 72 -3.67 3.49 -14.93
C VAL A 72 -2.85 3.44 -16.22
N PHE A 73 -3.33 4.15 -17.24
CA PHE A 73 -2.70 4.28 -18.55
C PHE A 73 -2.55 5.74 -18.97
N VAL A 74 -1.56 6.01 -19.82
CA VAL A 74 -1.52 7.27 -20.56
C VAL A 74 -2.67 7.24 -21.58
N PRO A 75 -3.58 8.24 -21.59
CA PRO A 75 -4.74 8.24 -22.46
C PRO A 75 -4.41 7.97 -23.93
N GLY A 76 -5.09 6.99 -24.52
CA GLY A 76 -4.98 6.68 -25.95
C GLY A 76 -3.72 5.90 -26.36
N THR A 77 -2.84 5.55 -25.42
CA THR A 77 -1.60 4.82 -25.73
C THR A 77 -1.67 3.33 -25.39
N GLY A 78 -2.56 2.95 -24.46
CA GLY A 78 -2.61 1.60 -23.90
C GLY A 78 -1.40 1.22 -23.04
N ALA A 79 -0.51 2.16 -22.69
CA ALA A 79 0.68 1.88 -21.89
C ALA A 79 1.15 3.09 -21.03
N PRO A 80 1.92 2.85 -19.95
CA PRO A 80 2.02 1.56 -19.26
C PRO A 80 0.69 1.21 -18.58
N GLY A 81 0.50 -0.04 -18.16
CA GLY A 81 -0.66 -0.46 -17.36
C GLY A 81 -0.31 -0.58 -15.88
N LEU A 82 -0.17 0.55 -15.19
CA LEU A 82 0.30 0.59 -13.79
C LEU A 82 -0.81 0.14 -12.83
N ALA A 83 -0.52 -0.86 -11.98
CA ALA A 83 -1.50 -1.46 -11.06
C ALA A 83 -1.80 -0.63 -9.80
N MET A 84 -1.04 0.45 -9.57
CA MET A 84 -1.11 1.31 -8.39
C MET A 84 -1.25 2.78 -8.79
N SER A 85 -1.82 3.60 -7.92
CA SER A 85 -2.04 5.04 -8.14
C SER A 85 -0.96 5.93 -7.52
N ARG A 86 -0.07 5.33 -6.73
CA ARG A 86 1.11 5.99 -6.15
C ARG A 86 2.37 5.18 -6.39
N SER A 87 3.42 5.83 -6.88
CA SER A 87 4.69 5.18 -7.19
C SER A 87 5.85 6.18 -7.20
N LEU A 88 7.05 5.66 -6.94
CA LEU A 88 8.30 6.31 -7.33
C LEU A 88 8.56 5.97 -8.80
N GLY A 89 9.11 6.90 -9.59
CA GLY A 89 9.27 6.66 -11.04
C GLY A 89 7.97 6.94 -11.81
N ASP A 90 7.62 6.15 -12.82
CA ASP A 90 6.41 6.32 -13.67
C ASP A 90 6.16 7.76 -14.15
N GLY A 91 7.22 8.42 -14.62
CA GLY A 91 7.20 9.82 -15.00
C GLY A 91 6.10 10.18 -16.00
N CYS A 92 5.81 9.28 -16.95
CA CYS A 92 4.77 9.47 -17.95
C CYS A 92 3.35 9.53 -17.36
N LEU A 93 3.11 8.95 -16.19
CA LEU A 93 1.80 8.94 -15.52
C LEU A 93 1.64 10.05 -14.47
N LYS A 94 2.71 10.78 -14.12
CA LYS A 94 2.62 11.89 -13.15
C LYS A 94 1.70 13.03 -13.60
N PRO A 95 1.70 13.45 -14.87
CA PRO A 95 0.74 14.44 -15.35
C PRO A 95 -0.72 13.99 -15.18
N TYR A 96 -0.94 12.67 -15.16
CA TYR A 96 -2.25 12.03 -15.06
C TYR A 96 -2.60 11.64 -13.61
N GLY A 97 -1.93 12.22 -12.61
CA GLY A 97 -2.35 12.09 -11.21
C GLY A 97 -1.77 10.90 -10.46
N VAL A 98 -0.86 10.11 -11.05
CA VAL A 98 -0.01 9.22 -10.25
C VAL A 98 0.94 10.08 -9.42
N VAL A 99 1.09 9.80 -8.13
CA VAL A 99 1.92 10.61 -7.22
C VAL A 99 2.99 9.79 -6.52
N ALA A 100 4.08 10.43 -6.11
CA ALA A 100 5.12 9.82 -5.28
C ALA A 100 4.90 10.06 -3.78
N ALA A 101 3.94 10.92 -3.42
CA ALA A 101 3.67 11.29 -2.04
C ALA A 101 3.12 10.08 -1.25
N PRO A 102 3.82 9.62 -0.20
CA PRO A 102 3.37 8.49 0.58
C PRO A 102 2.23 8.85 1.53
N ASN A 103 1.45 7.87 1.96
CA ASN A 103 0.66 8.01 3.18
C ASN A 103 1.54 7.68 4.38
N VAL A 104 1.58 8.61 5.34
CA VAL A 104 2.41 8.56 6.54
C VAL A 104 1.54 8.42 7.78
N ARG A 105 1.88 7.47 8.66
CA ARG A 105 1.20 7.23 9.94
C ARG A 105 2.20 7.16 11.08
N GLU A 106 1.94 7.88 12.16
CA GLU A 106 2.65 7.65 13.44
C GLU A 106 1.98 6.46 14.14
N VAL A 107 2.73 5.41 14.40
CA VAL A 107 2.24 4.15 15.00
C VAL A 107 2.90 3.86 16.35
N SER A 108 3.53 4.87 16.97
CA SER A 108 4.23 4.76 18.26
C SER A 108 3.38 4.11 19.35
N ALA A 109 2.12 4.55 19.49
CA ALA A 109 1.21 4.01 20.50
C ALA A 109 0.87 2.53 20.28
N LEU A 110 0.67 2.13 19.01
CA LEU A 110 0.41 0.72 18.66
C LEU A 110 1.66 -0.13 18.92
N TRP A 111 2.84 0.36 18.49
CA TRP A 111 4.12 -0.32 18.70
C TRP A 111 4.42 -0.55 20.19
N GLN A 112 4.20 0.47 21.02
CA GLN A 112 4.49 0.41 22.45
C GLN A 112 3.46 -0.39 23.25
N ALA A 113 2.26 -0.61 22.71
CA ALA A 113 1.22 -1.41 23.34
C ALA A 113 1.41 -2.92 23.12
N CYS A 114 2.25 -3.34 22.15
CA CYS A 114 2.56 -4.74 21.91
C CYS A 114 3.50 -5.30 22.99
N ASP A 115 3.27 -6.55 23.39
CA ASP A 115 4.19 -7.28 24.27
C ASP A 115 5.50 -7.66 23.53
N ALA A 116 5.38 -8.05 22.26
CA ALA A 116 6.48 -8.39 21.37
C ALA A 116 6.23 -7.85 19.94
N PRO A 117 6.50 -6.55 19.68
CA PRO A 117 6.19 -5.93 18.41
C PRO A 117 7.05 -6.47 17.25
N ILE A 118 6.39 -6.74 16.11
CA ILE A 118 7.05 -7.13 14.86
C ILE A 118 6.46 -6.37 13.67
N ALA A 119 7.32 -5.91 12.75
CA ALA A 119 6.90 -5.31 11.49
C ALA A 119 7.30 -6.19 10.30
N VAL A 120 6.32 -6.56 9.48
CA VAL A 120 6.52 -7.30 8.23
C VAL A 120 6.30 -6.37 7.05
N LEU A 121 7.28 -6.34 6.16
CA LEU A 121 7.25 -5.57 4.93
C LEU A 121 7.40 -6.53 3.77
N ALA A 122 6.43 -6.52 2.88
CA ALA A 122 6.51 -7.32 1.67
C ALA A 122 5.76 -6.68 0.50
N THR A 123 6.05 -7.19 -0.69
CA THR A 123 5.30 -6.86 -1.91
C THR A 123 4.03 -7.70 -2.00
N ASP A 124 3.18 -7.34 -2.95
CA ASP A 124 2.01 -8.12 -3.38
C ASP A 124 2.32 -9.60 -3.60
N GLY A 125 3.49 -9.94 -4.16
CA GLY A 125 3.90 -11.34 -4.36
C GLY A 125 3.89 -12.22 -3.09
N LEU A 126 3.97 -11.64 -1.89
CA LEU A 126 3.69 -12.37 -0.64
C LEU A 126 2.20 -12.29 -0.27
N PHE A 127 1.66 -11.07 -0.22
CA PHE A 127 0.33 -10.78 0.32
C PHE A 127 -0.85 -11.25 -0.55
N ASP A 128 -0.57 -11.61 -1.80
CA ASP A 128 -1.53 -12.27 -2.70
C ASP A 128 -1.68 -13.76 -2.37
N THR A 129 -0.73 -14.35 -1.63
CA THR A 129 -0.71 -15.79 -1.31
C THR A 129 -0.94 -16.10 0.17
N ILE A 130 -0.63 -15.15 1.06
CA ILE A 130 -0.70 -15.33 2.50
C ILE A 130 -1.44 -14.14 3.11
N SER A 131 -2.44 -14.42 3.96
CA SER A 131 -3.16 -13.35 4.64
C SER A 131 -2.26 -12.62 5.64
N THR A 132 -2.65 -11.38 5.97
CA THR A 132 -1.94 -10.55 6.96
C THR A 132 -1.82 -11.26 8.32
N ARG A 133 -2.84 -12.02 8.72
CA ARG A 133 -2.85 -12.80 9.97
C ARG A 133 -1.89 -13.97 9.90
N GLU A 134 -1.93 -14.75 8.83
CA GLU A 134 -1.00 -15.88 8.63
C GLU A 134 0.45 -15.40 8.57
N THR A 135 0.68 -14.21 8.00
CA THR A 135 2.00 -13.57 7.96
C THR A 135 2.51 -13.26 9.37
N ALA A 136 1.66 -12.74 10.26
CA ALA A 136 2.03 -12.45 11.65
C ALA A 136 2.20 -13.72 12.50
N ALA A 137 1.42 -14.77 12.24
CA ALA A 137 1.46 -16.03 12.97
C ALA A 137 2.64 -16.96 12.58
N ALA A 138 3.28 -16.72 11.43
CA ALA A 138 4.38 -17.52 10.92
C ALA A 138 5.78 -17.09 11.41
N LEU A 139 5.85 -16.09 12.29
CA LEU A 139 7.08 -15.47 12.81
C LEU A 139 7.25 -15.74 14.30
#